data_AF-V5GFL4-F1
#
_entry.id   AF-V5GFL4-F1
#
_cell.length_a   1.000
_cell.length_b   1.000
_cell.length_c   1.000
_cell.angle_alpha   90.00
_cell.angle_beta   90.00
_cell.angle_gamma   90.00
#
_symmetry.space_group_name_H-M   'P 1'
#
loop_
_entity.id
_entity.type
_entity.pdbx_description
1 polymer ?
#
loop_
_entity_poly.entity_id
_entity_poly.type
_entity_poly.pdbx_seq_one_letter_code
_entity_poly.pdbx_strand_id
1 'polypeptide(L)'
;CALIYRKALRLSKTALGDTASGKIVNLISNDVSRFDLVSFLIHHMWVAPTSAFIVTYFLYTEAGYAGVLGIIPVFLVVPLQGYTGKLSAVYRKQTAMKTDERIRLMDEIISGVQVIKMYAWEKPFEKIIKFARKAELKVV
;
A
#
# COMPACT_ATOMS: atom_id res chain seq x y z
N CYS A 1 -12.66 -14.93 -11.40
CA CYS A 1 -12.96 -15.83 -10.25
C CYS A 1 -13.15 -17.31 -10.61
N ALA A 2 -13.69 -17.68 -11.78
CA ALA A 2 -13.96 -19.07 -12.15
C ALA A 2 -12.72 -20.01 -12.17
N LEU A 3 -11.56 -19.52 -12.62
CA LEU A 3 -10.31 -20.30 -12.65
C LEU A 3 -9.78 -20.63 -11.24
N ILE A 4 -9.81 -19.66 -10.33
CA ILE A 4 -9.39 -19.83 -8.93
C ILE A 4 -10.32 -20.83 -8.24
N TYR A 5 -11.63 -20.69 -8.43
CA TYR A 5 -12.63 -21.63 -7.89
C TYR A 5 -12.43 -23.05 -8.41
N ARG A 6 -12.25 -23.23 -9.73
CA ARG A 6 -11.99 -24.53 -10.35
C ARG A 6 -10.68 -25.16 -9.85
N LYS A 7 -9.64 -24.35 -9.60
CA LYS A 7 -8.36 -24.84 -9.08
C LYS A 7 -8.45 -25.23 -7.61
N ALA A 8 -9.20 -24.49 -6.79
CA ALA A 8 -9.45 -24.82 -5.39
C ALA A 8 -10.14 -26.19 -5.24
N LEU A 9 -11.11 -26.51 -6.10
CA LEU A 9 -11.81 -27.81 -6.09
C LEU A 9 -10.96 -28.99 -6.57
N ARG A 10 -9.83 -28.74 -7.23
CA ARG A 10 -8.92 -29.79 -7.76
C ARG A 10 -7.61 -29.89 -6.97
N LEU A 11 -7.47 -29.13 -5.89
CA LEU A 11 -6.27 -29.14 -5.05
C LEU A 11 -6.24 -30.44 -4.21
N SER A 12 -5.05 -31.04 -4.05
CA SER A 12 -4.89 -32.18 -3.15
C SER A 12 -5.11 -31.74 -1.70
N LYS A 13 -5.57 -32.65 -0.83
CA LYS A 13 -5.83 -32.34 0.59
C LYS A 13 -4.58 -31.84 1.31
N THR A 14 -3.40 -32.32 0.95
CA THR A 14 -2.09 -31.86 1.47
C THR A 14 -1.82 -30.41 1.06
N ALA A 15 -1.96 -30.09 -0.24
CA ALA A 15 -1.78 -28.72 -0.73
C ALA A 15 -2.88 -27.76 -0.24
N LEU A 16 -4.08 -28.26 0.01
CA LEU A 16 -5.18 -27.48 0.59
C LEU A 16 -4.98 -27.23 2.09
N GLY A 17 -4.35 -28.16 2.80
CA GLY A 17 -3.89 -27.97 4.18
C GLY A 17 -2.81 -26.89 4.28
N ASP A 18 -1.85 -26.89 3.35
CA ASP A 18 -0.81 -25.85 3.26
C ASP A 18 -1.37 -24.50 2.78
N THR A 19 -2.39 -24.52 1.92
CA THR A 19 -3.07 -23.32 1.42
C THR A 19 -4.30 -23.03 2.27
N ALA A 20 -4.09 -22.46 3.46
CA ALA A 20 -5.17 -22.07 4.35
C ALA A 20 -6.32 -21.37 3.59
N SER A 21 -7.57 -21.77 3.84
CA SER A 21 -8.77 -21.23 3.16
C SER A 21 -8.79 -19.69 3.10
N GLY A 22 -8.30 -19.03 4.16
CA GLY A 22 -8.15 -17.57 4.22
C GLY A 22 -7.23 -16.98 3.15
N LYS A 23 -6.20 -17.70 2.69
CA LYS A 23 -5.30 -17.25 1.62
C LYS A 23 -6.00 -17.22 0.26
N ILE A 24 -6.90 -18.18 -0.01
CA ILE A 24 -7.72 -18.20 -1.22
C ILE A 24 -8.72 -17.04 -1.19
N VAL A 25 -9.36 -16.79 -0.04
CA VAL A 25 -10.27 -15.66 0.14
C VAL A 25 -9.54 -14.33 -0.05
N ASN A 26 -8.36 -14.17 0.54
CA ASN A 26 -7.54 -12.97 0.37
C ASN A 26 -7.11 -12.74 -1.09
N LEU A 27 -6.75 -13.80 -1.80
CA LEU A 27 -6.41 -13.73 -3.22
C LEU A 27 -7.61 -13.22 -4.05
N ILE A 28 -8.82 -13.70 -3.74
CA ILE A 28 -10.02 -13.27 -4.46
C ILE A 28 -10.43 -11.85 -4.09
N SER A 29 -10.32 -11.44 -2.81
CA SER A 29 -10.80 -10.12 -2.36
C SER A 29 -9.81 -8.99 -2.66
N ASN A 30 -8.51 -9.22 -2.51
CA ASN A 30 -7.49 -8.17 -2.61
C ASN A 30 -6.76 -8.20 -3.96
N ASP A 31 -6.32 -9.37 -4.44
CA ASP A 31 -5.51 -9.43 -5.65
C ASP A 31 -6.37 -9.24 -6.92
N VAL A 32 -7.55 -9.85 -6.99
CA VAL A 32 -8.45 -9.68 -8.15
C VAL A 32 -8.90 -8.23 -8.30
N SER A 33 -9.29 -7.57 -7.20
CA SER A 33 -9.72 -6.16 -7.22
C SER A 33 -8.58 -5.21 -7.63
N ARG A 34 -7.34 -5.49 -7.21
CA ARG A 34 -6.16 -4.76 -7.69
C ARG A 34 -5.90 -4.98 -9.17
N PHE A 35 -6.12 -6.19 -9.68
CA PHE A 35 -5.96 -6.49 -11.11
C PHE A 35 -6.92 -5.69 -11.99
N ASP A 36 -8.17 -5.48 -11.56
CA ASP A 36 -9.12 -4.64 -12.30
C ASP A 36 -8.61 -3.20 -12.41
N LEU A 37 -8.09 -2.65 -11.30
CA LEU A 37 -7.52 -1.31 -11.27
C LEU A 37 -6.25 -1.21 -12.14
N VAL A 38 -5.36 -2.20 -12.08
CA VAL A 38 -4.16 -2.27 -12.93
C VAL A 38 -4.53 -2.37 -14.40
N SER A 39 -5.54 -3.15 -14.75
CA SER A 39 -6.02 -3.31 -16.14
C SER A 39 -6.44 -1.96 -16.75
N PHE A 40 -7.08 -1.11 -15.95
CA PHE A 40 -7.38 0.26 -16.36
C PHE A 40 -6.10 1.11 -16.48
N LEU A 41 -5.27 1.15 -15.43
CA LEU A 41 -4.09 2.01 -15.34
C LEU A 41 -2.97 1.68 -16.34
N ILE A 42 -2.84 0.42 -16.77
CA ILE A 42 -1.74 -0.01 -17.65
C ILE A 42 -1.75 0.73 -18.99
N HIS A 43 -2.92 1.18 -19.44
CA HIS A 43 -3.07 1.96 -20.66
C HIS A 43 -2.39 3.32 -20.57
N HIS A 44 -2.36 3.94 -19.38
CA HIS A 44 -1.68 5.22 -19.19
C HIS A 44 -0.16 5.11 -19.38
N MET A 45 0.43 3.91 -19.24
CA MET A 45 1.87 3.72 -19.38
C MET A 45 2.40 4.05 -20.78
N TRP A 46 1.60 3.84 -21.82
CA TRP A 46 1.96 4.17 -23.21
C TRP A 46 1.24 5.42 -23.72
N VAL A 47 0.00 5.64 -23.29
CA VAL A 47 -0.76 6.84 -23.68
C VAL A 47 -0.07 8.12 -23.21
N ALA A 48 0.44 8.16 -21.97
CA ALA A 48 1.07 9.38 -21.42
C ALA A 48 2.38 9.78 -22.14
N PRO A 49 3.33 8.86 -22.44
CA PRO A 49 4.46 9.19 -23.29
C PRO A 49 4.06 9.64 -24.69
N THR A 50 3.11 8.95 -25.33
CA THR A 50 2.68 9.31 -26.69
C THR A 50 2.04 10.70 -26.74
N SER A 51 1.19 11.04 -25.77
CA SER A 51 0.57 12.36 -25.71
C SER A 51 1.60 13.45 -25.41
N ALA A 52 2.59 13.19 -24.53
CA ALA A 52 3.67 14.12 -24.26
C ALA A 52 4.48 14.45 -25.53
N PHE A 53 4.80 13.46 -26.37
CA PHE A 53 5.47 13.69 -27.65
C PHE A 53 4.62 14.52 -28.61
N ILE A 54 3.33 14.19 -28.75
CA ILE A 54 2.41 14.93 -29.63
C ILE A 54 2.29 16.40 -29.18
N VAL A 55 2.10 16.65 -27.89
CA VAL A 55 2.01 18.01 -27.32
C VAL A 55 3.31 18.77 -27.54
N THR A 56 4.47 18.14 -27.34
CA THR A 56 5.78 18.77 -27.57
C THR A 56 5.95 19.17 -29.03
N TYR A 57 5.53 18.32 -29.98
CA TYR A 57 5.59 18.62 -31.41
C TYR A 57 4.73 19.82 -31.80
N PHE A 58 3.47 19.85 -31.35
CA PHE A 58 2.59 20.99 -31.61
C PHE A 58 3.13 22.28 -31.00
N LEU A 59 3.64 22.21 -29.76
CA LEU A 59 4.16 23.37 -29.07
C LEU A 59 5.41 23.94 -29.75
N TYR A 60 6.28 23.08 -30.29
CA TYR A 60 7.41 23.51 -31.10
C TYR A 60 6.97 24.15 -32.42
N THR A 61 5.93 23.62 -33.05
CA THR A 61 5.43 24.16 -34.33
C THR A 61 4.82 25.55 -34.16
N GLU A 62 4.06 25.78 -33.09
CA GLU A 62 3.35 27.04 -32.86
C GLU A 62 4.23 28.11 -32.18
N ALA A 63 5.05 27.72 -31.20
CA ALA A 63 5.80 28.64 -30.34
C ALA A 63 7.33 28.50 -30.46
N GLY A 64 7.81 27.65 -31.38
CA GLY A 64 9.24 27.41 -31.60
C GLY A 64 9.97 26.97 -30.33
N TYR A 65 11.17 27.50 -30.13
CA TYR A 65 12.02 27.19 -28.98
C TYR A 65 11.43 27.66 -27.64
N ALA A 66 10.67 28.76 -27.62
CA ALA A 66 10.04 29.27 -26.40
C ALA A 66 9.03 28.26 -25.84
N GLY A 67 8.29 27.58 -26.72
CA GLY A 67 7.38 26.50 -26.34
C GLY A 67 8.10 25.33 -25.66
N VAL A 68 9.19 24.86 -26.25
CA VAL A 68 9.98 23.73 -25.72
C VAL A 68 10.55 24.05 -24.32
N LEU A 69 11.00 25.28 -24.08
CA LEU A 69 11.45 25.70 -22.75
C LEU A 69 10.35 25.60 -21.69
N GLY A 70 9.09 25.85 -22.05
CA GLY A 70 7.93 25.73 -21.16
C GLY A 70 7.60 24.30 -20.73
N ILE A 71 8.06 23.29 -21.48
CA ILE A 71 7.83 21.86 -21.20
C ILE A 71 8.83 21.30 -20.17
N ILE A 72 10.02 21.88 -20.06
CA ILE A 72 11.08 21.48 -19.11
C ILE A 72 10.56 21.34 -17.66
N PRO A 73 9.83 22.31 -17.07
CA PRO A 73 9.33 22.17 -15.71
C PRO A 73 8.36 20.99 -15.54
N VAL A 74 7.55 20.66 -16.56
CA VAL A 74 6.64 19.51 -16.51
C VAL A 74 7.43 18.20 -16.37
N PHE A 75 8.50 18.05 -17.16
CA PHE A 75 9.38 16.89 -17.06
C PHE A 75 10.18 16.85 -15.76
N LEU A 76 10.51 17.99 -15.15
CA LEU A 76 11.17 18.05 -13.83
C LEU A 76 10.23 17.65 -12.68
N VAL A 77 8.93 17.90 -12.81
CA VAL A 77 7.94 17.51 -11.80
C VAL A 77 7.71 16.00 -11.76
N VAL A 78 7.90 15.28 -12.87
CA VAL A 78 7.78 13.80 -12.93
C VAL A 78 8.75 13.06 -11.99
N PRO A 79 10.08 13.27 -12.04
CA PRO A 79 11.01 12.61 -11.12
C PRO A 79 10.82 13.08 -9.68
N LEU A 80 10.41 14.33 -9.46
CA LEU A 80 10.07 14.82 -8.12
C LEU A 80 8.88 14.03 -7.54
N GLN A 81 7.81 13.82 -8.31
CA GLN A 81 6.68 12.97 -7.92
C GLN A 81 7.12 11.53 -7.65
N GLY A 82 8.02 10.98 -8.46
CA GLY A 82 8.59 9.64 -8.23
C GLY A 82 9.36 9.56 -6.91
N TYR A 83 10.17 10.56 -6.60
CA TYR A 83 10.93 10.64 -5.35
C TYR A 83 10.02 10.78 -4.12
N THR A 84 9.04 11.70 -4.16
CA THR A 84 8.08 11.88 -3.06
C THR A 84 7.19 10.65 -2.88
N GLY A 85 6.85 9.95 -3.96
CA GLY A 85 6.14 8.66 -3.92
C GLY A 85 6.97 7.57 -3.23
N LYS A 86 8.26 7.45 -3.57
CA LYS A 86 9.17 6.50 -2.90
C LYS A 86 9.31 6.82 -1.41
N LEU A 87 9.50 8.10 -1.07
CA LEU A 87 9.60 8.54 0.32
C LEU A 87 8.30 8.25 1.09
N SER A 88 7.14 8.52 0.49
CA SER A 88 5.84 8.18 1.06
C SER A 88 5.69 6.69 1.31
N ALA A 89 6.18 5.84 0.41
CA ALA A 89 6.17 4.38 0.60
C ALA A 89 7.05 3.95 1.78
N VAL A 90 8.22 4.58 1.97
CA VAL A 90 9.11 4.35 3.11
C VAL A 90 8.42 4.71 4.42
N TYR A 91 7.83 5.90 4.53
CA TYR A 91 7.11 6.31 5.73
C TYR A 91 5.91 5.40 6.03
N ARG A 92 5.11 5.06 5.02
CA ARG A 92 3.99 4.10 5.16
C ARG A 92 4.46 2.76 5.71
N LYS A 93 5.59 2.24 5.24
CA LYS A 93 6.19 1.00 5.75
C LYS A 93 6.59 1.13 7.21
N GLN A 94 7.26 2.24 7.59
CA GLN A 94 7.67 2.46 8.97
C GLN A 94 6.47 2.62 9.91
N THR A 95 5.42 3.35 9.49
CA THR A 95 4.17 3.49 10.24
C THR A 95 3.53 2.12 10.45
N ALA A 96 3.43 1.31 9.39
CA ALA A 96 2.86 -0.04 9.48
C ALA A 96 3.59 -0.90 10.52
N MET A 97 4.94 -0.90 10.53
CA MET A 97 5.72 -1.64 11.53
C MET A 97 5.40 -1.21 12.98
N LYS A 98 5.18 0.09 13.22
CA LYS A 98 4.81 0.61 14.54
C LYS A 98 3.36 0.32 14.92
N THR A 99 2.46 0.37 13.95
CA THR A 99 1.07 -0.04 14.14
C THR A 99 0.99 -1.53 14.49
N ASP A 100 1.77 -2.39 13.81
CA ASP A 100 1.84 -3.83 14.08
C ASP A 100 2.33 -4.12 15.50
N GLU A 101 3.38 -3.42 15.96
CA GLU A 101 3.89 -3.52 17.33
C GLU A 101 2.81 -3.17 18.37
N ARG A 102 2.06 -2.09 18.14
CA ARG A 102 0.95 -1.68 19.01
C ARG A 102 -0.19 -2.71 19.02
N ILE A 103 -0.54 -3.27 17.87
CA ILE A 103 -1.59 -4.29 17.77
C ILE A 103 -1.17 -5.55 18.53
N ARG A 104 0.09 -5.99 18.39
CA ARG A 104 0.61 -7.13 19.16
C ARG A 104 0.50 -6.91 20.67
N LEU A 105 0.88 -5.72 21.16
CA LEU A 105 0.75 -5.37 22.58
C LEU A 105 -0.71 -5.40 23.05
N MET A 106 -1.65 -4.94 22.21
CA MET A 106 -3.08 -5.02 22.51
C MET A 106 -3.55 -6.48 22.63
N ASP A 107 -3.11 -7.36 21.72
CA ASP A 107 -3.46 -8.78 21.76
C ASP A 107 -2.97 -9.45 23.06
N GLU A 108 -1.74 -9.16 23.48
CA GLU A 108 -1.18 -9.65 24.75
C GLU A 108 -2.00 -9.17 25.97
N ILE A 109 -2.40 -7.90 25.97
CA ILE A 109 -3.22 -7.32 27.06
C ILE A 109 -4.61 -7.94 27.11
N ILE A 110 -5.25 -8.16 25.96
CA ILE A 110 -6.58 -8.80 25.88
C ILE A 110 -6.48 -10.24 26.37
N SER A 111 -5.45 -10.98 25.95
CA SER A 111 -5.24 -12.36 26.41
C SER A 111 -5.00 -12.44 27.93
N GLY A 112 -4.39 -11.42 28.54
CA GLY A 112 -4.08 -11.35 29.97
C GLY A 112 -5.10 -10.57 30.82
N VAL A 113 -6.25 -10.17 30.27
CA VAL A 113 -7.13 -9.15 30.88
C VAL A 113 -7.62 -9.51 32.28
N GLN A 114 -7.88 -10.79 32.56
CA GLN A 114 -8.36 -11.23 33.87
C GLN A 114 -7.34 -10.97 34.99
N VAL A 115 -6.07 -11.27 34.75
CA VAL A 115 -4.97 -11.02 35.71
C VAL A 115 -4.78 -9.51 35.89
N ILE A 116 -4.78 -8.76 34.80
CA ILE A 116 -4.62 -7.30 34.83
C ILE A 116 -5.72 -6.65 35.69
N LYS A 117 -6.98 -7.11 35.55
CA LYS A 117 -8.12 -6.64 36.34
C LYS A 117 -8.01 -7.06 37.81
N MET A 118 -7.62 -8.31 38.08
CA MET A 118 -7.45 -8.83 39.44
C MET A 118 -6.43 -8.01 40.26
N TYR A 119 -5.35 -7.55 39.63
CA TYR A 119 -4.31 -6.75 40.26
C TYR A 119 -4.45 -5.23 40.04
N ALA A 120 -5.52 -4.77 39.41
CA ALA A 120 -5.75 -3.37 39.04
C ALA A 120 -4.57 -2.72 38.27
N TRP A 121 -3.88 -3.49 37.42
CA TRP A 121 -2.71 -3.05 36.64
C TRP A 121 -3.05 -2.23 35.38
N GLU A 122 -4.30 -1.78 35.24
CA GLU A 122 -4.81 -1.10 34.06
C GLU A 122 -4.01 0.16 33.72
N LYS A 123 -3.66 0.98 34.73
CA LYS A 123 -2.94 2.25 34.54
C LYS A 123 -1.50 2.07 34.03
N PRO A 124 -0.69 1.13 34.57
CA PRO A 124 0.58 0.75 33.96
C PRO A 124 0.46 0.31 32.50
N PHE A 125 -0.46 -0.60 32.17
CA PHE A 125 -0.64 -1.09 30.80
C PHE A 125 -1.14 0.02 29.84
N GLU A 126 -1.98 0.93 30.32
CA GLU A 126 -2.41 2.11 29.57
C GLU A 126 -1.21 2.99 29.18
N LYS A 127 -0.23 3.18 30.09
CA LYS A 127 0.99 3.95 29.79
C LYS A 127 1.85 3.28 28.73
N ILE A 128 1.95 1.94 28.74
CA ILE A 128 2.70 1.18 27.73
C ILE A 128 2.09 1.40 26.33
N ILE A 129 0.77 1.26 26.20
CA ILE A 129 0.08 1.52 24.92
C ILE A 129 0.26 2.98 24.48
N LYS A 130 0.15 3.95 25.39
CA LYS A 130 0.36 5.37 25.09
C LYS A 130 1.76 5.64 24.56
N PHE A 131 2.78 4.97 25.12
CA PHE A 131 4.15 5.07 24.62
C PHE A 131 4.27 4.51 23.19
N ALA A 132 3.70 3.32 22.93
CA ALA A 132 3.67 2.73 21.59
C ALA A 132 2.95 3.63 20.58
N ARG A 133 1.81 4.23 20.95
CA ARG A 133 1.09 5.21 20.11
C ARG A 133 1.91 6.46 19.85
N LYS A 134 2.65 6.97 20.83
CA LYS A 134 3.54 8.13 20.64
C LYS A 134 4.69 7.81 19.68
N ALA A 135 5.22 6.59 19.72
CA ALA A 135 6.23 6.13 18.78
C ALA A 135 5.67 5.99 17.35
N GLU A 136 4.43 5.50 17.20
CA GLU A 136 3.70 5.44 15.92
C GLU A 136 3.49 6.83 15.33
N LEU A 137 3.00 7.79 16.13
CA LEU A 137 2.72 9.16 15.70
C LEU A 137 3.97 9.97 15.34
N LYS A 138 5.16 9.57 15.81
CA LYS A 138 6.43 10.24 15.46
C LYS A 138 6.90 9.92 14.03
N VAL A 139 6.41 8.83 13.46
CA VAL A 139 6.77 8.37 12.11
C VAL A 139 5.89 9.01 11.03
N VAL A 140 4.66 9.40 11.42
CA VAL A 140 3.70 10.13 10.58
C VAL A 140 4.10 11.60 10.51
#